data_AF-A0A2J8M3A3-F1
#
_entry.id   AF-A0A2J8M3A3-F1
#
_cell.length_a   1.000
_cell.length_b   1.000
_cell.length_c   1.000
_cell.angle_alpha   90.00
_cell.angle_beta   90.00
_cell.angle_gamma   90.00
#
_symmetry.space_group_name_H-M   'P 1'
#
loop_
_entity.id
_entity.type
_entity.pdbx_description
1 polymer ?
#
loop_
_entity_poly.entity_id
_entity_poly.type
_entity_poly.pdbx_seq_one_letter_code
_entity_poly.pdbx_strand_id
1 'polypeptide(L)' 'MTERIHSINLHNFSNSVLETLNEQRNRGHFCDVTVRIHGSMLRAHRCVLAAGSPFFQ' A
#
# COMPACT_ATOMS: atom_id res chain seq x y z
N MET A 1 30.56 -10.09 -19.09
CA MET A 1 30.63 -9.77 -17.65
C MET A 1 29.33 -10.23 -17.01
N THR A 2 29.36 -11.26 -16.16
CA THR A 2 28.18 -11.71 -15.41
C THR A 2 27.98 -10.81 -14.19
N GLU A 3 26.91 -10.02 -14.17
CA GLU A 3 26.55 -9.22 -13.00
C GLU A 3 26.20 -10.12 -11.82
N ARG A 4 26.78 -9.83 -10.65
CA ARG A 4 26.53 -10.57 -9.42
C ARG A 4 25.22 -10.06 -8.81
N ILE A 5 24.14 -10.82 -8.97
CA ILE A 5 22.85 -10.49 -8.36
C ILE A 5 22.90 -10.82 -6.86
N HIS A 6 22.68 -9.81 -6.01
CA HIS A 6 22.52 -9.98 -4.57
C HIS A 6 21.04 -9.95 -4.20
N SER A 7 20.49 -11.13 -3.90
CA SER A 7 19.12 -11.25 -3.40
C SER A 7 19.09 -11.01 -1.90
N ILE A 8 18.39 -9.97 -1.45
CA ILE A 8 18.13 -9.70 -0.03
C ILE A 8 16.72 -10.21 0.27
N ASN A 9 16.60 -11.20 1.16
CA ASN A 9 15.31 -11.63 1.71
C ASN A 9 15.17 -11.07 3.12
N LEU A 10 14.26 -10.12 3.28
CA LEU A 10 13.93 -9.55 4.58
C LEU A 10 12.76 -10.32 5.18
N HIS A 11 12.99 -10.97 6.32
CA HIS A 11 11.94 -11.66 7.06
C HIS A 11 10.79 -10.69 7.39
N ASN A 12 9.54 -11.11 7.16
CA ASN A 12 8.32 -10.31 7.39
C ASN A 12 8.20 -8.99 6.61
N PHE A 13 8.96 -8.79 5.54
CA PHE A 13 8.96 -7.54 4.76
C PHE A 13 7.56 -7.06 4.34
N SER A 14 6.74 -7.96 3.80
CA SER A 14 5.37 -7.63 3.36
C SER A 14 4.51 -7.07 4.49
N ASN A 15 4.64 -7.64 5.69
CA ASN A 15 3.86 -7.20 6.85
C ASN A 15 4.31 -5.82 7.31
N SER A 16 5.62 -5.58 7.40
CA SER A 16 6.17 -4.27 7.78
C SER A 16 5.80 -3.17 6.78
N VAL A 17 5.78 -3.48 5.49
CA VAL A 17 5.31 -2.56 4.45
C VAL A 17 3.83 -2.24 4.62
N LEU A 18 2.98 -3.25 4.82
CA LEU A 18 1.54 -3.04 5.01
C LEU A 18 1.22 -2.27 6.28
N GLU A 19 1.95 -2.51 7.38
CA GLU A 19 1.84 -1.75 8.62
C GLU A 19 2.20 -0.27 8.40
N THR A 20 3.31 -0.01 7.72
CA THR A 20 3.73 1.36 7.37
C THR A 20 2.70 2.08 6.49
N LEU A 21 2.16 1.40 5.48
CA LEU A 21 1.12 1.96 4.59
C LEU A 21 -0.17 2.25 5.37
N ASN A 22 -0.52 1.40 6.34
CA ASN A 22 -1.67 1.60 7.20
C ASN A 22 -1.50 2.84 8.11
N GLU A 23 -0.30 3.05 8.68
CA GLU A 23 0.01 4.26 9.44
C GLU A 23 -0.06 5.52 8.57
N GLN A 24 0.50 5.46 7.35
CA GLN A 24 0.40 6.55 6.38
C GLN A 24 -1.05 6.88 6.06
N ARG A 25 -1.90 5.85 5.84
CA ARG A 25 -3.34 6.01 5.61
C ARG A 25 -4.02 6.73 6.76
N ASN A 26 -3.74 6.32 8.00
CA ASN A 26 -4.32 6.92 9.21
C ASN A 26 -3.89 8.38 9.40
N ARG A 27 -2.66 8.74 9.01
CA ARG A 27 -2.13 10.12 9.03
C ARG A 27 -2.51 10.93 7.79
N GLY A 28 -3.10 10.30 6.77
CA GLY A 28 -3.42 10.93 5.49
C GLY A 28 -2.18 11.25 4.64
N HIS A 29 -1.05 10.61 4.89
CA HIS A 29 0.18 10.77 4.13
C HIS A 29 0.13 9.95 2.84
N PHE A 30 0.53 10.58 1.73
CA PHE A 30 0.60 9.97 0.40
C PHE A 30 -0.71 9.36 -0.12
N CYS A 31 -1.83 9.53 0.59
CA CYS A 31 -3.14 9.12 0.12
C CYS A 31 -3.55 9.97 -1.08
N ASP A 32 -3.70 9.31 -2.22
CA ASP A 32 -3.98 9.87 -3.54
C ASP A 32 -5.41 9.59 -4.03
N VAL A 33 -6.22 8.91 -3.20
CA VAL A 33 -7.65 8.70 -3.44
C VAL A 33 -8.48 8.87 -2.18
N THR A 34 -9.73 9.31 -2.36
CA THR A 34 -10.76 9.33 -1.32
C THR A 34 -11.95 8.49 -1.78
N VAL A 35 -12.30 7.48 -0.99
CA VAL A 35 -13.44 6.59 -1.23
C VAL A 35 -14.62 7.08 -0.40
N ARG A 36 -15.78 7.25 -1.04
CA ARG A 36 -16.99 7.73 -0.36
C ARG A 36 -17.97 6.58 -0.15
N ILE A 37 -18.35 6.31 1.10
CA ILE A 37 -19.23 5.20 1.49
C ILE A 37 -20.26 5.72 2.48
N HIS A 38 -21.55 5.65 2.13
CA HIS A 38 -22.68 6.07 2.99
C HIS A 38 -22.48 7.44 3.68
N GLY A 39 -21.95 8.43 2.96
CA GLY A 39 -21.70 9.78 3.48
C GLY A 39 -20.35 9.96 4.19
N SER A 40 -19.65 8.88 4.51
CA SER A 40 -18.28 8.92 5.03
C SER A 40 -17.26 9.04 3.89
N MET A 41 -16.14 9.72 4.16
CA MET A 41 -15.01 9.85 3.23
C MET A 41 -13.77 9.21 3.85
N LEU A 42 -13.17 8.27 3.12
CA LEU A 42 -11.99 7.52 3.56
C LEU A 42 -10.83 7.79 2.60
N ARG A 43 -9.72 8.34 3.12
CA ARG A 43 -8.49 8.51 2.35
C ARG A 43 -7.71 7.19 2.30
N ALA A 44 -7.17 6.85 1.13
CA ALA A 44 -6.41 5.62 0.90
C ALA A 44 -5.36 5.79 -0.20
N HIS A 45 -4.59 4.73 -0.46
CA HIS A 45 -3.62 4.63 -1.55
C HIS A 45 -4.23 3.81 -2.71
N ARG A 46 -4.29 4.37 -3.92
CA ARG A 46 -4.90 3.71 -5.09
C ARG A 46 -4.27 2.36 -5.40
N CYS A 47 -2.94 2.30 -5.38
CA CYS A 47 -2.20 1.08 -5.68
C CYS A 47 -2.52 -0.06 -4.70
N VAL A 48 -2.69 0.27 -3.41
CA VAL A 48 -3.04 -0.70 -2.38
C VAL A 48 -4.47 -1.22 -2.58
N LEU A 49 -5.42 -0.34 -2.92
CA LEU A 49 -6.79 -0.75 -3.22
C LEU A 49 -6.86 -1.67 -4.44
N ALA A 50 -6.19 -1.31 -5.54
CA ALA A 50 -6.14 -2.10 -6.77
C ALA A 50 -5.47 -3.48 -6.56
N ALA A 51 -4.43 -3.54 -5.70
CA ALA A 51 -3.79 -4.79 -5.34
C ALA A 51 -4.68 -5.68 -4.43
N GLY A 52 -5.46 -5.06 -3.54
CA GLY A 52 -6.29 -5.76 -2.56
C GLY A 52 -7.68 -6.17 -3.05
N SER A 53 -8.18 -5.57 -4.14
CA SER A 53 -9.50 -5.88 -4.68
C SER A 53 -9.62 -5.56 -6.18
N PRO A 54 -10.09 -6.50 -7.01
CA PRO A 54 -10.36 -6.27 -8.44
C PRO A 54 -11.36 -5.13 -8.70
N PHE A 55 -12.20 -4.78 -7.73
CA PHE A 55 -13.15 -3.67 -7.85
C PHE A 55 -12.46 -2.32 -8.06
N PHE A 56 -11.22 -2.17 -7.60
CA PHE A 56 -10.45 -0.92 -7.64
C PHE A 56 -9.32 -0.91 -8.69
N GLN A 57 -9.23 -1.94 -9.55
CA GLN A 57 -8.23 -2.01 -10.62
C GLN A 57 -8.57 -1.11 -11.81
#